data_AF-A0A412W766-F1
#
_entry.id   AF-A0A412W766-F1
#
_cell.length_a   1.000
_cell.length_b   1.000
_cell.length_c   1.000
_cell.angle_alpha   90.00
_cell.angle_beta   90.00
_cell.angle_gamma   90.00
#
_symmetry.space_group_name_H-M   'P 1'
#
loop_
_entity.id
_entity.type
_entity.pdbx_description
1 polymer ?
#
loop_
_entity_poly.entity_id
_entity_poly.type
_entity_poly.pdbx_seq_one_letter_code
_entity_poly.pdbx_strand_id
1 'polypeptide(L)'
;MFACHHSLPYLFYSDGQKVYQFDMGHPDIPAKEVLYFPGESIKVLRFNPFVAWEAYEDWERARNYQLLIGTRERRVPENECGIMRLYDVPNLMGDLVKKKEYKKLGKIVDIVYKERKK
;
A
#
# COMPACT_ATOMS: atom_id res chain seq x y z
N MET A 1 -9.73 -7.32 -0.22
CA MET A 1 -8.97 -6.75 0.92
C MET A 1 -9.00 -5.24 0.82
N PHE A 2 -8.77 -4.53 1.93
CA PHE A 2 -8.85 -3.06 1.95
C PHE A 2 -7.85 -2.45 2.96
N ALA A 3 -7.59 -1.15 2.82
CA ALA A 3 -6.80 -0.33 3.74
C ALA A 3 -7.37 1.09 3.77
N CYS A 4 -7.51 1.67 4.96
CA CYS A 4 -7.91 3.07 5.13
C CYS A 4 -6.67 3.93 5.31
N HIS A 5 -6.60 5.07 4.62
CA HIS A 5 -5.57 6.06 4.88
C HIS A 5 -5.81 6.68 6.27
N HIS A 6 -4.76 6.81 7.08
CA HIS A 6 -4.92 7.19 8.49
C HIS A 6 -5.18 8.71 8.69
N SER A 7 -4.87 9.54 7.70
CA SER A 7 -5.07 11.01 7.76
C SER A 7 -5.95 11.60 6.66
N LEU A 8 -6.26 10.83 5.60
CA LEU A 8 -7.04 11.28 4.46
C LEU A 8 -8.30 10.42 4.43
N PRO A 9 -9.45 10.94 3.97
CA PRO A 9 -10.71 10.20 3.95
C PRO A 9 -10.74 9.15 2.82
N TYR A 10 -9.65 8.43 2.59
CA TYR A 10 -9.50 7.50 1.47
C TYR A 10 -9.56 6.05 1.92
N LEU A 11 -10.40 5.28 1.24
CA LEU A 11 -10.44 3.83 1.30
C LEU A 11 -9.78 3.26 0.04
N PHE A 12 -8.76 2.43 0.23
CA PHE A 12 -8.16 1.63 -0.84
C PHE A 12 -8.66 0.21 -0.73
N TYR A 13 -9.10 -0.39 -1.85
CA TYR A 13 -9.54 -1.77 -1.87
C TYR A 13 -9.15 -2.47 -3.16
N SER A 14 -9.14 -3.80 -3.14
CA SER A 14 -8.68 -4.61 -4.28
C SER A 14 -9.64 -5.75 -4.61
N ASP A 15 -9.77 -6.00 -5.91
CA ASP A 15 -10.45 -7.16 -6.51
C ASP A 15 -9.53 -8.38 -6.74
N GLY A 16 -8.25 -8.27 -6.35
CA GLY A 16 -7.24 -9.31 -6.50
C GLY A 16 -6.10 -8.96 -7.45
N GLN A 17 -6.32 -8.08 -8.44
CA GLN A 17 -5.26 -7.61 -9.35
C GLN A 17 -5.22 -6.08 -9.51
N LYS A 18 -6.35 -5.43 -9.26
CA LYS A 18 -6.49 -3.98 -9.31
C LYS A 18 -6.61 -3.42 -7.90
N VAL A 19 -6.25 -2.16 -7.77
CA VAL A 19 -6.49 -1.36 -6.57
C VAL A 19 -7.35 -0.18 -6.97
N TYR A 20 -8.38 0.04 -6.20
CA TYR A 20 -9.32 1.14 -6.32
C TYR A 20 -9.15 2.06 -5.12
N GLN A 21 -9.35 3.36 -5.35
CA GLN A 21 -9.41 4.39 -4.34
C GLN A 21 -10.82 4.98 -4.31
N PHE A 22 -11.42 5.04 -3.14
CA PHE A 22 -12.71 5.66 -2.88
C PHE A 22 -12.54 6.82 -1.90
N ASP A 23 -13.08 7.98 -2.25
CA ASP A 23 -13.11 9.15 -1.37
C ASP A 23 -14.35 9.10 -0.48
N MET A 24 -14.15 8.75 0.80
CA MET A 24 -15.22 8.71 1.79
C MET A 24 -15.70 10.12 2.17
N GLY A 25 -14.92 11.18 1.88
CA GLY A 25 -15.32 12.56 2.07
C GLY A 25 -16.23 13.09 0.95
N HIS A 26 -16.21 12.45 -0.22
CA HIS A 26 -17.06 12.75 -1.38
C HIS A 26 -17.63 11.45 -1.96
N PRO A 27 -18.52 10.77 -1.22
CA PRO A 27 -18.97 9.40 -1.55
C PRO A 27 -19.85 9.32 -2.81
N ASP A 28 -20.30 10.46 -3.33
CA ASP A 28 -20.97 10.62 -4.62
C ASP A 28 -20.02 10.46 -5.81
N ILE A 29 -18.71 10.61 -5.60
CA ILE A 29 -17.69 10.35 -6.62
C ILE A 29 -17.41 8.84 -6.68
N PRO A 30 -17.55 8.18 -7.84
CA PRO A 30 -17.22 6.77 -7.99
C PRO A 30 -15.75 6.48 -7.66
N ALA A 31 -15.49 5.26 -7.17
CA ALA A 31 -14.13 4.82 -6.92
C ALA A 31 -13.29 4.81 -8.22
N LYS A 32 -12.05 5.28 -8.12
CA LYS A 32 -11.07 5.35 -9.22
C LYS A 32 -10.17 4.12 -9.18
N GLU A 33 -9.95 3.46 -10.31
CA GLU A 33 -8.85 2.48 -10.46
C GLU A 33 -7.52 3.24 -10.42
N VAL A 34 -6.65 2.89 -9.46
CA VAL A 34 -5.37 3.60 -9.24
C VAL A 34 -4.15 2.74 -9.53
N LEU A 35 -4.25 1.42 -9.46
CA LEU A 35 -3.17 0.49 -9.79
C LEU A 35 -3.72 -0.79 -10.41
N TYR A 36 -2.93 -1.37 -11.31
CA TYR A 36 -3.20 -2.67 -11.92
C TYR A 36 -1.91 -3.50 -12.01
N PHE A 37 -1.97 -4.74 -11.56
CA PHE A 37 -0.84 -5.68 -11.53
C PHE A 37 -1.16 -6.93 -12.37
N PRO A 38 -1.06 -6.85 -13.71
CA PRO A 38 -1.32 -7.98 -14.58
C PRO A 38 -0.36 -9.13 -14.30
N GLY A 39 -0.87 -10.36 -14.19
CA GLY A 39 -0.04 -11.53 -13.93
C GLY A 39 0.42 -11.66 -12.47
N GLU A 40 0.00 -10.75 -11.59
CA GLU A 40 0.23 -10.85 -10.16
C GLU A 40 -1.08 -11.18 -9.42
N SER A 41 -1.00 -11.33 -8.10
CA SER A 41 -2.16 -11.35 -7.21
C SER A 41 -1.81 -10.56 -5.96
N ILE A 42 -2.67 -9.62 -5.58
CA ILE A 42 -2.47 -8.80 -4.38
C ILE A 42 -2.71 -9.67 -3.15
N LYS A 43 -1.77 -9.62 -2.19
CA LYS A 43 -1.79 -10.37 -0.93
C LYS A 43 -1.88 -9.47 0.29
N VAL A 44 -1.28 -8.29 0.22
CA VAL A 44 -1.28 -7.31 1.29
C VAL A 44 -1.60 -5.95 0.72
N LEU A 45 -2.47 -5.21 1.42
CA LEU A 45 -2.77 -3.81 1.20
C LEU A 45 -2.85 -3.16 2.59
N ARG A 46 -1.97 -2.21 2.92
CA ARG A 46 -1.87 -1.68 4.29
C ARG A 46 -1.25 -0.28 4.34
N PHE A 47 -1.66 0.50 5.33
CA PHE A 47 -0.89 1.64 5.86
C PHE A 47 -0.31 1.25 7.22
N ASN A 48 0.85 1.79 7.57
CA ASN A 48 1.48 1.53 8.87
C ASN A 48 1.42 2.80 9.72
N PRO A 49 0.31 3.04 10.46
CA PRO A 49 0.17 4.20 11.32
C PRO A 49 1.25 4.21 12.40
N PHE A 50 1.94 5.34 12.56
CA PHE A 50 2.92 5.53 13.63
C PHE A 50 2.27 6.20 14.84
N VAL A 51 2.81 5.95 16.04
CA VAL A 51 2.34 6.58 17.26
C VAL A 51 2.58 8.10 17.24
N ALA A 52 1.61 8.88 17.72
CA ALA A 52 1.63 10.34 17.54
C ALA A 52 2.63 11.08 18.46
N TRP A 53 3.09 10.47 19.54
CA TRP A 53 3.92 11.12 20.58
C TRP A 53 5.43 10.91 20.39
N GLU A 54 5.87 10.10 19.43
CA GLU A 54 7.29 9.86 19.15
C GLU A 54 7.85 10.88 18.14
N ALA A 55 9.08 11.33 18.38
CA ALA A 55 9.78 12.25 17.48
C ALA A 55 10.46 11.48 16.33
N TYR A 56 9.75 11.32 15.23
CA TYR A 56 10.25 10.66 14.02
C TYR A 56 10.97 11.62 13.07
N GLU A 57 12.02 11.12 12.41
CA GLU A 57 12.62 11.85 11.28
C GLU A 57 11.61 11.97 10.13
N ASP A 58 11.75 12.98 9.27
CA ASP A 58 10.78 13.24 8.19
C ASP A 58 10.63 12.04 7.24
N TRP A 59 11.73 11.34 6.95
CA TRP A 59 11.72 10.14 6.13
C TRP A 59 11.05 8.94 6.81
N GLU A 60 11.03 8.90 8.15
CA GLU A 60 10.28 7.90 8.92
C GLU A 60 8.80 8.24 8.87
N ARG A 61 8.44 9.50 9.17
CA ARG A 61 7.05 9.98 9.10
C ARG A 61 6.43 9.77 7.72
N ALA A 62 7.19 9.95 6.65
CA ALA A 62 6.69 9.71 5.30
C ALA A 62 6.14 8.28 5.09
N ARG A 63 6.69 7.27 5.77
CA ARG A 63 6.22 5.88 5.66
C ARG A 63 4.82 5.65 6.23
N ASN A 64 4.41 6.49 7.17
CA ASN A 64 3.08 6.48 7.75
C ASN A 64 2.00 6.63 6.65
N TYR A 65 2.25 7.57 5.75
CA TYR A 65 1.36 7.97 4.64
C TYR A 65 1.51 7.12 3.38
N GLN A 66 2.39 6.12 3.37
CA GLN A 66 2.65 5.29 2.21
C GLN A 66 1.74 4.07 2.18
N LEU A 67 1.08 3.86 1.05
CA LEU A 67 0.36 2.64 0.77
C LEU A 67 1.37 1.52 0.49
N LEU A 68 1.40 0.53 1.37
CA LEU A 68 2.21 -0.67 1.23
C LEU A 68 1.39 -1.77 0.55
N ILE A 69 1.96 -2.33 -0.51
CA ILE A 69 1.34 -3.38 -1.31
C ILE A 69 2.30 -4.56 -1.42
N GLY A 70 1.82 -5.73 -1.01
CA GLY A 70 2.48 -7.01 -1.24
C GLY A 70 1.74 -7.80 -2.30
N THR A 71 2.44 -8.25 -3.34
CA THR A 71 1.87 -9.08 -4.40
C THR A 71 2.65 -10.38 -4.57
N ARG A 72 2.01 -11.34 -5.24
CA ARG A 72 2.62 -12.58 -5.72
C ARG A 72 2.58 -12.61 -7.24
N GLU A 73 3.74 -12.71 -7.87
CA GLU A 73 3.89 -12.96 -9.30
C GLU A 73 3.46 -14.41 -9.63
N ARG A 74 2.66 -14.59 -10.69
CA ARG A 74 2.23 -15.92 -11.14
C ARG A 74 3.35 -16.59 -11.91
N ARG A 75 3.39 -17.93 -11.86
CA ARG A 75 4.37 -18.77 -12.60
C ARG A 75 5.83 -18.56 -12.20
N VAL A 76 6.07 -17.89 -11.07
CA VAL A 76 7.39 -17.78 -10.44
C VAL A 76 7.44 -18.73 -9.23
N PRO A 77 8.59 -19.40 -8.95
CA PRO A 77 8.77 -20.26 -7.79
C PRO A 77 8.43 -19.56 -6.45
N GLU A 78 7.93 -20.33 -5.48
CA GLU A 78 7.42 -19.75 -4.22
C GLU A 78 8.48 -18.99 -3.41
N ASN A 79 9.77 -19.32 -3.57
CA ASN A 79 10.88 -18.66 -2.88
C ASN A 79 11.29 -17.31 -3.48
N GLU A 80 10.77 -16.91 -4.64
CA GLU A 80 11.11 -15.63 -5.29
C GLU A 80 9.90 -14.91 -5.93
N CYS A 81 8.68 -15.41 -5.74
CA CYS A 81 7.46 -14.84 -6.34
C CYS A 81 6.92 -13.57 -5.66
N GLY A 82 7.47 -13.16 -4.51
CA GLY A 82 6.99 -12.03 -3.74
C GLY A 82 7.54 -10.70 -4.24
N ILE A 83 6.66 -9.70 -4.34
CA ILE A 83 7.02 -8.32 -4.64
C ILE A 83 6.37 -7.39 -3.61
N MET A 84 7.16 -6.52 -2.99
CA MET A 84 6.68 -5.48 -2.07
C MET A 84 6.89 -4.10 -2.70
N ARG A 85 5.88 -3.25 -2.64
CA ARG A 85 5.91 -1.88 -3.18
C ARG A 85 5.39 -0.88 -2.14
N LEU A 86 5.98 0.31 -2.16
CA LEU A 86 5.53 1.47 -1.39
C LEU A 86 5.12 2.57 -2.36
N TYR A 87 3.93 3.12 -2.17
CA TYR A 87 3.39 4.21 -2.96
C TYR A 87 3.08 5.41 -2.07
N ASP A 88 3.53 6.59 -2.47
CA ASP A 88 3.01 7.83 -1.90
C ASP A 88 1.58 8.05 -2.38
N VAL A 89 0.73 8.51 -1.46
CA VAL A 89 -0.66 8.86 -1.72
C VAL A 89 -0.78 10.38 -1.74
N PRO A 90 -1.00 11.00 -2.91
CA PRO A 90 -1.24 12.44 -2.99
C PRO A 90 -2.64 12.80 -2.50
N ASN A 91 -2.83 14.07 -2.12
CA ASN A 91 -4.15 14.66 -1.94
C ASN A 91 -4.89 14.78 -3.29
N LEU A 92 -6.20 15.03 -3.22
CA LEU A 92 -7.06 15.31 -4.38
C LEU A 92 -7.16 14.16 -5.39
N MET A 93 -7.21 12.91 -4.92
CA MET A 93 -7.39 11.72 -5.77
C MET A 93 -6.36 11.59 -6.92
N GLY A 94 -5.17 12.18 -6.72
CA GLY A 94 -4.06 12.12 -7.67
C GLY A 94 -3.48 10.71 -7.84
N ASP A 95 -2.59 10.56 -8.82
CA ASP A 95 -2.01 9.25 -9.13
C ASP A 95 -0.95 8.84 -8.08
N LEU A 96 -0.98 7.56 -7.71
CA LEU A 96 -0.05 7.00 -6.74
C LEU A 96 1.38 6.99 -7.29
N VAL A 97 2.34 7.47 -6.49
CA VAL A 97 3.75 7.54 -6.90
C VAL A 97 4.54 6.42 -6.26
N LYS A 98 5.02 5.46 -7.05
CA LYS A 98 5.86 4.36 -6.56
C LYS A 98 7.20 4.89 -6.04
N LYS A 99 7.49 4.67 -4.75
CA LYS A 99 8.75 5.10 -4.11
C LYS A 99 9.78 4.01 -4.03
N LYS A 100 9.36 2.80 -3.67
CA LYS A 100 10.26 1.66 -3.51
C LYS A 100 9.60 0.40 -4.01
N GLU A 101 10.44 -0.51 -4.50
CA GLU A 101 10.06 -1.82 -4.98
C GLU A 101 11.13 -2.82 -4.57
N TYR A 102 10.70 -3.93 -3.99
CA TYR A 102 11.54 -5.04 -3.57
C TYR A 102 10.99 -6.30 -4.24
N LYS A 103 11.82 -6.96 -5.05
CA LYS A 103 11.46 -8.18 -5.79
C LYS A 103 12.20 -9.39 -5.26
N LYS A 104 11.86 -10.57 -5.77
CA LYS A 104 12.48 -11.85 -5.42
C LYS A 104 12.38 -12.17 -3.93
N LEU A 105 11.29 -11.72 -3.31
CA LEU A 105 10.94 -12.14 -1.95
C LEU A 105 10.30 -13.53 -2.03
N GLY A 106 10.33 -14.28 -0.93
CA GLY A 106 9.47 -15.46 -0.80
C GLY A 106 8.00 -15.07 -0.88
N LYS A 107 7.12 -16.07 -0.98
CA LYS A 107 5.67 -15.91 -0.96
C LYS A 107 5.23 -15.06 0.22
N ILE A 108 4.76 -13.85 -0.08
CA ILE A 108 4.33 -12.88 0.93
C ILE A 108 3.00 -13.35 1.52
N VAL A 109 2.99 -13.53 2.84
CA VAL A 109 1.78 -13.85 3.63
C VAL A 109 1.23 -12.60 4.31
N ASP A 110 2.10 -11.82 4.97
CA ASP A 110 1.76 -10.51 5.53
C ASP A 110 3.00 -9.60 5.54
N ILE A 111 2.80 -8.30 5.72
CA ILE A 111 3.85 -7.29 5.87
C ILE A 111 3.46 -6.30 6.97
N VAL A 112 4.29 -6.18 7.99
CA VAL A 112 4.13 -5.22 9.09
C VAL A 112 5.40 -4.38 9.20
N TYR A 113 5.25 -3.07 9.40
CA TYR A 113 6.38 -2.25 9.80
C TYR A 113 6.51 -2.24 11.32
N LYS A 114 7.68 -2.63 11.83
CA LYS A 114 8.03 -2.46 13.24
C LYS A 114 8.65 -1.08 13.44
N GLU A 115 7.95 -0.22 14.17
CA GLU A 115 8.51 1.05 14.64
C GLU A 115 9.82 0.78 15.39
N ARG A 116 10.86 1.55 15.07
CA ARG A 116 12.11 1.47 15.82
C ARG A 116 11.83 2.07 17.20
N LYS A 117 12.07 1.30 18.26
CA LYS A 117 12.21 1.91 19.59
C LYS A 117 13.38 2.88 19.51
N LYS A 118 13.14 4.16 19.80
CA LYS A 118 14.21 5.04 20.26
C LYS A 118 14.52 4.71 21.72
#